data_AF-A0A401ZQL6-F1
#
_entry.id   AF-A0A401ZQL6-F1
#
_cell.length_a   1.000
_cell.length_b   1.000
_cell.length_c   1.000
_cell.angle_alpha   90.00
_cell.angle_beta   90.00
_cell.angle_gamma   90.00
#
_symmetry.space_group_name_H-M   'P 1'
#
loop_
_entity.id
_entity.type
_entity.pdbx_description
1 polymer ?
#
loop_
_entity_poly.entity_id
_entity_poly.type
_entity_poly.pdbx_seq_one_letter_code
_entity_poly.pdbx_strand_id
1 'polypeptide(L)'
;MTQADMQEKLHVIQVDRRDQLTTVLEIVKALPSQNLLLVLSGIAAQRCAFGRAHDFHELHAQNKKQMFLVIPEEDRLARQWAKENGFSLVFSSLEDVTDHIAHVQPEAIDKQHLDPHLPQPAPTVHETKLLQQKRVSQRPMKLLLVALSLLTLLTAAFFVFVQQQSIPAALSQSPPLASQVTGQVAFESSRIYNQEGTSGVCDQVHLALQHLSSPTIGNAYYAWLLGDKNVSDGRPLLLGMLLPHGGVAELTYRDPRHRNLLASYSQFLVTEESQSAPPIAPSPDSHVWRSVGSIAQTPSPSDSHHYSLLDHLRHLLVQDPTLEALGLHSGLDYWQYKHCGKLIEWTQSARDDWGQADVSFMRRQLIRTLDYIDGTAYVYQDVSAGTPLLVDPKLLRIGLIDVTQTQALEGYFPHITSHLTSITTSPGVTMQQKQNAATIITAINGIIQMLQQARHDAKVLLAMSDEQLHQSVAQTLLDDLANLTNDVYTGNATQQGSIWVHQQIEQLATFSVKQA
;
A
#
# COMPACT_ATOMS: atom_id res chain seq x y z
N MET A 1 18.52 -15.20 -8.92
CA MET A 1 18.20 -15.31 -10.36
C MET A 1 17.57 -14.00 -10.79
N THR A 2 18.07 -13.34 -11.85
CA THR A 2 17.50 -12.06 -12.31
C THR A 2 16.24 -12.29 -13.16
N GLN A 3 15.41 -11.25 -13.37
CA GLN A 3 14.23 -11.34 -14.25
C GLN A 3 14.60 -11.76 -15.69
N ALA A 4 15.79 -11.34 -16.17
CA ALA A 4 16.33 -11.74 -17.47
C ALA A 4 16.65 -13.25 -17.50
N ASP A 5 17.27 -13.78 -16.44
CA ASP A 5 17.55 -15.22 -16.32
C ASP A 5 16.25 -16.05 -16.26
N MET A 6 15.18 -15.48 -15.68
CA MET A 6 13.86 -16.09 -15.67
C MET A 6 13.22 -16.14 -17.05
N GLN A 7 13.28 -15.06 -17.82
CA GLN A 7 12.75 -15.02 -19.19
C GLN A 7 13.50 -15.97 -20.14
N GLU A 8 14.77 -16.26 -19.84
CA GLU A 8 15.58 -17.23 -20.58
C GLU A 8 15.22 -18.68 -20.22
N LYS A 9 14.87 -18.95 -18.95
CA LYS A 9 14.56 -20.31 -18.44
C LYS A 9 13.08 -20.67 -18.44
N LEU A 10 12.18 -19.69 -18.44
CA LEU A 10 10.73 -19.82 -18.41
C LEU A 10 10.13 -18.97 -19.53
N HIS A 11 9.19 -19.54 -20.27
CA HIS A 11 8.38 -18.73 -21.17
C HIS A 11 7.29 -18.05 -20.34
N VAL A 12 7.47 -16.74 -20.14
CA VAL A 12 6.50 -15.88 -19.46
C VAL A 12 5.43 -15.46 -20.46
N ILE A 13 4.21 -15.93 -20.27
CA ILE A 13 3.04 -15.47 -21.04
C ILE A 13 2.26 -14.50 -20.15
N GLN A 14 2.24 -13.21 -20.51
CA GLN A 14 1.33 -12.25 -19.89
C GLN A 14 -0.02 -12.29 -20.62
N VAL A 15 -1.09 -12.53 -19.87
CA VAL A 15 -2.45 -12.53 -20.41
C VAL A 15 -3.06 -11.15 -20.19
N ASP A 16 -3.44 -10.48 -21.28
CA ASP A 16 -4.11 -9.17 -21.29
C ASP A 16 -5.65 -9.34 -21.25
N ARG A 17 -6.37 -8.28 -20.86
CA ARG A 17 -7.85 -8.19 -20.93
C ARG A 17 -8.45 -8.46 -22.30
N ARG A 18 -7.66 -8.40 -23.37
CA ARG A 18 -8.11 -8.69 -24.74
C ARG A 18 -7.96 -10.15 -25.13
N ASP A 19 -7.16 -10.91 -24.39
CA ASP A 19 -6.88 -12.30 -24.73
C ASP A 19 -8.05 -13.19 -24.36
N GLN A 20 -8.43 -14.08 -25.27
CA GLN A 20 -9.41 -15.13 -25.03
C GLN A 20 -8.69 -16.43 -24.67
N LEU A 21 -9.37 -17.34 -23.95
CA LEU A 21 -8.84 -18.66 -23.58
C LEU A 21 -8.22 -19.39 -24.78
N THR A 22 -8.89 -19.35 -25.93
CA THR A 22 -8.42 -19.99 -27.17
C THR A 22 -7.05 -19.48 -27.60
N THR A 23 -6.83 -18.16 -27.57
CA THR A 23 -5.54 -17.53 -27.87
C THR A 23 -4.45 -17.99 -26.89
N VAL A 24 -4.76 -18.01 -25.60
CA VAL A 24 -3.82 -18.46 -24.57
C VAL A 24 -3.45 -19.94 -24.76
N LEU A 25 -4.43 -20.79 -25.04
CA LEU A 25 -4.21 -22.21 -25.29
C LEU A 25 -3.38 -22.46 -26.57
N GLU A 26 -3.58 -21.67 -27.63
CA GLU A 26 -2.77 -21.75 -28.85
C GLU A 26 -1.31 -21.39 -28.58
N ILE A 27 -1.06 -20.32 -27.82
CA ILE A 27 0.30 -19.92 -27.41
C ILE A 27 0.95 -21.03 -26.57
N VAL A 28 0.24 -21.57 -25.57
CA VAL A 28 0.75 -22.65 -24.71
C VAL A 28 1.10 -23.90 -25.51
N LYS A 29 0.28 -24.26 -26.52
CA LYS A 29 0.51 -25.41 -27.42
C LYS A 29 1.71 -25.19 -28.34
N ALA A 30 1.96 -23.95 -28.78
CA ALA A 30 3.03 -23.63 -29.73
C ALA A 30 4.43 -23.60 -29.10
N LEU A 31 4.54 -23.51 -27.77
CA LEU A 31 5.84 -23.39 -27.10
C LEU A 31 6.59 -24.75 -27.04
N PRO A 32 7.92 -24.78 -27.24
CA PRO A 32 8.69 -26.04 -27.34
C PRO A 32 9.19 -26.62 -25.99
N SER A 33 9.15 -25.83 -24.92
CA SER A 33 9.86 -26.05 -23.63
C SER A 33 9.01 -26.76 -22.56
N GLN A 34 9.67 -27.40 -21.59
CA GLN A 34 9.03 -28.21 -20.53
C GLN A 34 8.50 -27.41 -19.33
N ASN A 35 8.96 -26.16 -19.15
CA ASN A 35 8.57 -25.29 -18.02
C ASN A 35 7.95 -24.00 -18.56
N LEU A 36 6.71 -23.73 -18.16
CA LEU A 36 5.92 -22.60 -18.66
C LEU A 36 5.41 -21.76 -17.47
N LEU A 37 5.60 -20.44 -17.55
CA LEU A 37 5.09 -19.51 -16.54
C LEU A 37 3.98 -18.68 -17.15
N LEU A 38 2.73 -18.93 -16.73
CA LEU A 38 1.59 -18.16 -17.17
C LEU A 38 1.29 -17.09 -16.11
N VAL A 39 1.48 -15.83 -16.49
CA VAL A 39 1.21 -14.67 -15.64
C VAL A 39 -0.15 -14.10 -16.03
N LEU A 40 -1.14 -14.33 -15.18
CA LEU A 40 -2.47 -13.78 -15.35
C LEU A 40 -2.50 -12.41 -14.68
N SER A 41 -2.04 -11.36 -15.38
CA SER A 41 -1.98 -10.01 -14.80
C SER A 41 -3.35 -9.32 -14.84
N GLY A 42 -3.94 -9.13 -13.67
CA GLY A 42 -5.11 -8.28 -13.44
C GLY A 42 -6.48 -8.98 -13.57
N ILE A 43 -7.40 -8.60 -12.67
CA ILE A 43 -8.76 -9.16 -12.55
C ILE A 43 -9.53 -9.16 -13.90
N ALA A 44 -9.34 -8.13 -14.72
CA ALA A 44 -10.04 -8.00 -16.00
C ALA A 44 -9.53 -9.01 -17.07
N ALA A 45 -8.22 -9.27 -17.11
CA ALA A 45 -7.64 -10.30 -17.97
C ALA A 45 -8.10 -11.70 -17.57
N GLN A 46 -8.22 -11.93 -16.27
CA GLN A 46 -8.66 -13.20 -15.72
C GLN A 46 -10.12 -13.49 -15.98
N ARG A 47 -11.02 -12.51 -15.85
CA ARG A 47 -12.44 -12.71 -16.19
C ARG A 47 -12.70 -12.91 -17.69
N CYS A 48 -11.86 -12.36 -18.55
CA CYS A 48 -11.99 -12.50 -20.00
C CYS A 48 -11.41 -13.82 -20.52
N ALA A 49 -10.25 -14.23 -20.03
CA ALA A 49 -9.58 -15.46 -20.47
C ALA A 49 -9.95 -16.71 -19.65
N PHE A 50 -10.28 -16.55 -18.36
CA PHE A 50 -10.55 -17.63 -17.41
C PHE A 50 -11.82 -17.34 -16.58
N GLY A 51 -12.92 -17.03 -17.26
CA GLY A 51 -14.18 -16.62 -16.63
C GLY A 51 -14.94 -17.76 -15.95
N ARG A 52 -14.53 -19.02 -16.12
CA ARG A 52 -15.19 -20.21 -15.55
C ARG A 52 -14.17 -21.21 -15.04
N ALA A 53 -14.54 -22.01 -14.03
CA ALA A 53 -13.72 -23.11 -13.52
C ALA A 53 -13.28 -24.09 -14.62
N HIS A 54 -14.13 -24.34 -15.62
CA HIS A 54 -13.81 -25.21 -16.76
C HIS A 54 -12.61 -24.71 -17.58
N ASP A 55 -12.36 -23.41 -17.62
CA ASP A 55 -11.27 -22.82 -18.40
C ASP A 55 -9.90 -23.23 -17.80
N PHE A 56 -9.82 -23.34 -16.46
CA PHE A 56 -8.66 -23.90 -15.76
C PHE A 56 -8.49 -25.40 -16.00
N HIS A 57 -9.60 -26.14 -16.08
CA HIS A 57 -9.56 -27.56 -16.45
C HIS A 57 -8.98 -27.74 -17.85
N GLU A 58 -9.40 -26.95 -18.84
CA GLU A 58 -8.88 -27.02 -20.21
C GLU A 58 -7.39 -26.67 -20.29
N LEU A 59 -6.96 -25.65 -19.53
CA LEU A 59 -5.56 -25.26 -19.41
C LEU A 59 -4.72 -26.36 -18.76
N HIS A 60 -5.19 -26.91 -17.63
CA HIS A 60 -4.55 -28.02 -16.96
C HIS A 60 -4.52 -29.27 -17.85
N ALA A 61 -5.58 -29.56 -18.62
CA ALA A 61 -5.64 -30.72 -19.52
C ALA A 61 -4.60 -30.68 -20.65
N GLN A 62 -3.99 -29.52 -20.93
CA GLN A 62 -2.82 -29.44 -21.80
C GLN A 62 -1.53 -30.00 -21.14
N ASN A 63 -1.63 -30.57 -19.92
CA ASN A 63 -0.52 -31.03 -19.05
C ASN A 63 0.45 -32.02 -19.71
N LYS A 64 1.43 -31.47 -20.42
CA LYS A 64 2.69 -32.16 -20.75
C LYS A 64 3.91 -31.45 -20.15
N LYS A 65 3.72 -30.45 -19.27
CA LYS A 65 4.72 -29.45 -18.85
C LYS A 65 4.48 -28.98 -17.41
N GLN A 66 5.53 -28.60 -16.68
CA GLN A 66 5.37 -27.88 -15.42
C GLN A 66 4.86 -26.47 -15.72
N MET A 67 3.63 -26.17 -15.30
CA MET A 67 3.01 -24.87 -15.46
C MET A 67 2.89 -24.18 -14.10
N PHE A 68 3.44 -22.97 -14.01
CA PHE A 68 3.28 -22.10 -12.85
C PHE A 68 2.26 -21.02 -13.19
N LEU A 69 1.29 -20.79 -12.30
CA LEU A 69 0.29 -19.73 -12.44
C LEU A 69 0.62 -18.57 -11.51
N VAL A 70 0.63 -17.34 -12.04
CA VAL A 70 0.62 -16.13 -11.22
C VAL A 70 -0.76 -15.49 -11.31
N ILE A 71 -1.51 -15.52 -10.21
CA ILE A 71 -2.86 -14.95 -10.08
C ILE A 71 -2.83 -13.99 -8.89
N PRO A 72 -3.11 -12.69 -9.06
CA PRO A 72 -3.16 -11.73 -7.97
C PRO A 72 -4.14 -12.18 -6.88
N GLU A 73 -3.80 -11.86 -5.64
CA GLU A 73 -4.51 -12.35 -4.48
C GLU A 73 -5.97 -11.85 -4.40
N GLU A 74 -6.22 -10.67 -4.95
CA GLU A 74 -7.55 -10.10 -5.01
C GLU A 74 -8.54 -10.93 -5.86
N ASP A 75 -8.06 -11.84 -6.72
CA ASP A 75 -8.91 -12.78 -7.46
C ASP A 75 -9.00 -14.16 -6.78
N ARG A 76 -9.60 -14.17 -5.58
CA ARG A 76 -9.82 -15.39 -4.77
C ARG A 76 -10.55 -16.49 -5.55
N LEU A 77 -11.47 -16.12 -6.45
CA LEU A 77 -12.27 -17.06 -7.23
C LEU A 77 -11.41 -17.76 -8.29
N ALA A 78 -10.60 -17.01 -9.04
CA ALA A 78 -9.67 -17.60 -10.00
C ALA A 78 -8.63 -18.50 -9.31
N ARG A 79 -8.10 -18.09 -8.14
CA ARG A 79 -7.18 -18.93 -7.35
C ARG A 79 -7.84 -20.22 -6.87
N GLN A 80 -9.08 -20.14 -6.39
CA GLN A 80 -9.84 -21.32 -5.98
C GLN A 80 -10.07 -22.27 -7.16
N TRP A 81 -10.52 -21.75 -8.31
CA TRP A 81 -10.73 -22.55 -9.51
C TRP A 81 -9.44 -23.20 -10.00
N ALA A 82 -8.31 -22.49 -9.98
CA ALA A 82 -7.02 -23.06 -10.33
C ALA A 82 -6.67 -24.26 -9.41
N LYS A 83 -6.79 -24.09 -8.08
CA LYS A 83 -6.53 -25.15 -7.10
C LYS A 83 -7.46 -26.36 -7.31
N GLU A 84 -8.75 -26.13 -7.46
CA GLU A 84 -9.76 -27.18 -7.71
C GLU A 84 -9.52 -27.96 -9.01
N ASN A 85 -8.81 -27.36 -9.97
CA ASN A 85 -8.52 -27.96 -11.28
C ASN A 85 -7.07 -28.46 -11.41
N GLY A 86 -6.39 -28.75 -10.30
CA GLY A 86 -5.14 -29.51 -10.29
C GLY A 86 -3.85 -28.68 -10.31
N PHE A 87 -3.95 -27.35 -10.26
CA PHE A 87 -2.78 -26.49 -10.08
C PHE A 87 -2.39 -26.47 -8.59
N SER A 88 -1.34 -27.23 -8.24
CA SER A 88 -0.82 -27.29 -6.87
C SER A 88 -0.05 -26.02 -6.46
N LEU A 89 0.44 -25.24 -7.43
CA LEU A 89 1.22 -24.03 -7.21
C LEU A 89 0.61 -22.84 -7.97
N VAL A 90 -0.02 -21.94 -7.21
CA VAL A 90 -0.61 -20.68 -7.70
C VAL A 90 0.01 -19.51 -6.92
N PHE A 91 0.93 -18.82 -7.57
CA PHE A 91 1.69 -17.71 -7.02
C PHE A 91 0.89 -16.41 -7.06
N SER A 92 1.13 -15.53 -6.09
CA SER A 92 0.51 -14.20 -6.06
C SER A 92 1.27 -13.21 -6.95
N SER A 93 2.58 -13.42 -7.11
CA SER A 93 3.47 -12.54 -7.85
C SER A 93 4.58 -13.31 -8.59
N LEU A 94 5.31 -12.61 -9.45
CA LEU A 94 6.52 -13.12 -10.10
C LEU A 94 7.67 -13.38 -9.11
N GLU A 95 7.69 -12.65 -7.99
CA GLU A 95 8.69 -12.81 -6.94
C GLU A 95 8.57 -14.20 -6.29
N ASP A 96 7.34 -14.66 -6.04
CA ASP A 96 7.08 -15.96 -5.42
C ASP A 96 7.51 -17.12 -6.30
N VAL A 97 7.34 -16.95 -7.61
CA VAL A 97 7.84 -17.90 -8.61
C VAL A 97 9.36 -17.95 -8.56
N THR A 98 10.00 -16.77 -8.47
CA THR A 98 11.46 -16.65 -8.42
C THR A 98 12.01 -17.35 -7.19
N ASP A 99 11.42 -17.07 -6.03
CA ASP A 99 11.78 -17.68 -4.75
C ASP A 99 11.56 -19.19 -4.79
N HIS A 100 10.41 -19.64 -5.30
CA HIS A 100 10.11 -21.07 -5.41
C HIS A 100 11.16 -21.79 -6.27
N ILE A 101 11.51 -21.23 -7.43
CA ILE A 101 12.50 -21.83 -8.33
C ILE A 101 13.90 -21.83 -7.70
N ALA A 102 14.27 -20.75 -7.01
CA ALA A 102 15.55 -20.66 -6.30
C ALA A 102 15.70 -21.73 -5.20
N HIS A 103 14.59 -22.16 -4.58
CA HIS A 103 14.61 -23.17 -3.53
C HIS A 103 14.43 -24.62 -4.03
N VAL A 104 13.79 -24.82 -5.19
CA VAL A 104 13.50 -26.15 -5.74
C VAL A 104 14.63 -26.68 -6.63
N GLN A 105 15.49 -25.82 -7.18
CA GLN A 105 16.73 -26.27 -7.85
C GLN A 105 17.87 -26.40 -6.82
N PRO A 106 18.34 -27.61 -6.49
CA PRO A 106 19.54 -27.75 -5.69
C PRO A 106 20.74 -27.30 -6.53
N GLU A 107 21.28 -26.12 -6.25
CA GLU A 107 22.61 -25.75 -6.71
C GLU A 107 23.62 -26.71 -6.05
N ALA A 108 24.20 -27.57 -6.87
CA ALA A 108 25.45 -28.25 -6.57
C ALA A 108 26.56 -27.20 -6.54
N ILE A 109 26.72 -26.51 -5.40
CA ILE A 109 27.87 -25.64 -5.15
C ILE A 109 28.68 -26.17 -3.98
N ASP A 110 29.90 -26.48 -4.37
CA ASP A 110 31.13 -26.82 -3.67
C ASP A 110 31.23 -26.35 -2.21
N LYS A 111 31.39 -27.31 -1.31
CA LYS A 111 31.76 -27.05 0.09
C LYS A 111 33.28 -26.94 0.18
N GLN A 112 33.83 -25.72 0.15
CA GLN A 112 35.18 -25.48 0.66
C GLN A 112 35.28 -24.22 1.51
N HIS A 113 35.76 -24.46 2.74
CA HIS A 113 36.45 -23.56 3.67
C HIS A 113 35.74 -22.33 4.23
N LEU A 114 35.36 -22.42 5.51
CA LEU A 114 35.84 -21.47 6.52
C LEU A 114 35.73 -22.09 7.93
N ASP A 115 36.88 -22.19 8.60
CA ASP A 115 37.00 -22.62 9.99
C ASP A 115 36.53 -21.53 10.98
N PRO A 116 36.02 -21.91 12.17
CA PRO A 116 35.46 -21.00 13.16
C PRO A 116 36.43 -20.72 14.31
N HIS A 117 36.55 -19.46 14.74
CA HIS A 117 37.04 -19.15 16.09
C HIS A 117 36.51 -17.80 16.57
N LEU A 118 35.75 -17.80 17.67
CA LEU A 118 35.93 -16.98 18.89
C LEU A 118 34.71 -17.18 19.85
N PRO A 119 34.86 -16.88 21.17
CA PRO A 119 34.26 -17.68 22.24
C PRO A 119 32.96 -17.13 22.83
N GLN A 120 32.13 -18.06 23.32
CA GLN A 120 30.96 -17.82 24.19
C GLN A 120 31.36 -17.32 25.59
N PRO A 121 30.53 -16.46 26.22
CA PRO A 121 30.39 -16.38 27.66
C PRO A 121 29.17 -17.18 28.18
N ALA A 122 29.31 -17.69 29.39
CA ALA A 122 28.38 -18.58 30.11
C ALA A 122 27.07 -17.89 30.58
N PRO A 123 25.98 -18.66 30.83
CA PRO A 123 24.69 -18.12 31.24
C PRO A 123 24.61 -17.88 32.75
N THR A 124 24.06 -16.73 33.16
CA THR A 124 23.62 -16.45 34.53
C THR A 124 22.13 -16.76 34.67
N VAL A 125 21.84 -17.68 35.58
CA VAL A 125 20.51 -18.10 36.01
C VAL A 125 19.91 -17.02 36.92
N HIS A 126 18.73 -16.50 36.57
CA HIS A 126 17.84 -15.86 37.54
C HIS A 126 16.42 -16.42 37.45
N GLU A 127 16.05 -17.10 38.52
CA GLU A 127 14.74 -17.59 38.90
C GLU A 127 13.84 -16.40 39.27
N THR A 128 12.62 -16.32 38.74
CA THR A 128 11.61 -15.37 39.23
C THR A 128 10.23 -16.01 39.31
N LYS A 129 9.59 -15.73 40.44
CA LYS A 129 8.43 -16.39 41.04
C LYS A 129 7.14 -16.19 40.25
N LEU A 130 6.34 -17.27 40.24
CA LEU A 130 4.92 -17.31 39.88
C LEU A 130 4.09 -16.33 40.73
N LEU A 131 3.32 -15.47 40.07
CA LEU A 131 2.19 -14.76 40.69
C LEU A 131 0.87 -15.24 40.06
N GLN A 132 0.00 -15.73 40.94
CA GLN A 132 -1.35 -16.21 40.67
C GLN A 132 -2.24 -15.12 40.08
N GLN A 133 -2.89 -15.41 38.96
CA GLN A 133 -3.92 -14.56 38.38
C GLN A 133 -5.31 -15.00 38.84
N LYS A 134 -6.03 -14.03 39.41
CA LYS A 134 -7.36 -14.15 40.03
C LYS A 134 -8.44 -14.18 38.94
N ARG A 135 -9.22 -15.26 38.87
CA ARG A 135 -10.40 -15.40 37.99
C ARG A 135 -11.46 -14.35 38.35
N VAL A 136 -11.89 -13.58 37.34
CA VAL A 136 -13.07 -12.70 37.43
C VAL A 136 -14.21 -13.28 36.60
N SER A 137 -15.38 -13.28 37.25
CA SER A 137 -16.64 -13.91 36.88
C SER A 137 -17.40 -13.16 35.77
N GLN A 138 -17.98 -13.91 34.83
CA GLN A 138 -18.83 -13.43 33.74
C GLN A 138 -20.30 -13.34 34.16
N ARG A 139 -20.97 -12.21 33.84
CA ARG A 139 -22.44 -12.06 33.80
C ARG A 139 -22.86 -11.02 32.73
N PRO A 140 -24.12 -11.06 32.26
CA PRO A 140 -24.39 -11.21 30.82
C PRO A 140 -24.63 -9.91 30.04
N MET A 141 -24.02 -9.93 28.85
CA MET A 141 -23.97 -8.95 27.77
C MET A 141 -25.29 -8.89 26.98
N LYS A 142 -26.38 -8.41 27.58
CA LYS A 142 -27.64 -8.12 26.85
C LYS A 142 -28.14 -6.68 26.98
N LEU A 143 -27.67 -5.93 27.99
CA LEU A 143 -27.99 -4.51 28.15
C LEU A 143 -27.09 -3.56 27.35
N LEU A 144 -25.87 -4.00 26.99
CA LEU A 144 -24.92 -3.18 26.22
C LEU A 144 -25.35 -2.98 24.76
N LEU A 145 -26.01 -3.96 24.15
CA LEU A 145 -26.41 -3.93 22.74
C LEU A 145 -27.56 -2.94 22.47
N VAL A 146 -28.50 -2.81 23.40
CA VAL A 146 -29.63 -1.87 23.25
C VAL A 146 -29.16 -0.42 23.39
N ALA A 147 -28.21 -0.16 24.28
CA ALA A 147 -27.61 1.17 24.45
C ALA A 147 -26.78 1.59 23.22
N LEU A 148 -26.08 0.64 22.58
CA LEU A 148 -25.26 0.92 21.39
C LEU A 148 -26.11 1.29 20.16
N SER A 149 -27.27 0.62 19.98
CA SER A 149 -28.20 0.92 18.88
C SER A 149 -28.88 2.29 19.01
N LEU A 150 -29.14 2.77 20.23
CA LEU A 150 -29.67 4.11 20.48
C LEU A 150 -28.61 5.20 20.23
N LEU A 151 -27.34 4.90 20.53
CA LEU A 151 -26.22 5.82 20.29
C LEU A 151 -25.94 6.02 18.80
N THR A 152 -26.06 4.97 17.97
CA THR A 152 -25.88 5.06 16.51
C THR A 152 -26.99 5.85 15.80
N LEU A 153 -28.22 5.86 16.35
CA LEU A 153 -29.32 6.67 15.80
C LEU A 153 -29.17 8.16 16.16
N LEU A 154 -28.60 8.46 17.34
CA LEU A 154 -28.31 9.83 17.77
C LEU A 154 -27.14 10.46 17.00
N THR A 155 -26.11 9.69 16.62
CA THR A 155 -24.97 10.20 15.84
C THR A 155 -25.33 10.48 14.38
N ALA A 156 -26.21 9.68 13.77
CA ALA A 156 -26.68 9.92 12.40
C ALA A 156 -27.55 11.20 12.30
N ALA A 157 -28.39 11.47 13.30
CA ALA A 157 -29.18 12.70 13.37
C ALA A 157 -28.32 13.94 13.64
N PHE A 158 -27.24 13.79 14.43
CA PHE A 158 -26.29 14.88 14.71
C PHE A 158 -25.47 15.29 13.47
N PHE A 159 -25.10 14.33 12.62
CA PHE A 159 -24.32 14.61 11.40
C PHE A 159 -25.12 15.42 10.35
N VAL A 160 -26.43 15.18 10.24
CA VAL A 160 -27.33 15.96 9.35
C VAL A 160 -27.61 17.36 9.92
N PHE A 161 -27.67 17.49 11.25
CA PHE A 161 -27.93 18.78 11.92
C PHE A 161 -26.72 19.72 11.92
N VAL A 162 -25.50 19.19 12.07
CA VAL A 162 -24.26 20.00 12.08
C VAL A 162 -23.92 20.56 10.69
N GLN A 163 -24.30 19.89 9.60
CA GLN A 163 -24.13 20.44 8.24
C GLN A 163 -25.05 21.64 7.95
N GLN A 164 -26.13 21.86 8.71
CA GLN A 164 -27.09 22.95 8.46
C GLN A 164 -26.93 24.19 9.35
N GLN A 165 -26.03 24.21 10.34
CA GLN A 165 -25.94 25.31 11.31
C GLN A 165 -24.70 26.24 11.20
N SER A 166 -24.02 26.27 10.05
CA SER A 166 -22.94 27.25 9.85
C SER A 166 -23.45 28.60 9.36
N ILE A 167 -24.17 29.35 10.22
CA ILE A 167 -24.27 30.81 10.10
C ILE A 167 -24.07 31.44 11.49
N PRO A 168 -22.87 31.94 11.82
CA PRO A 168 -22.72 32.92 12.88
C PRO A 168 -23.10 34.30 12.32
N ALA A 169 -24.24 34.83 12.78
CA ALA A 169 -24.49 36.26 12.71
C ALA A 169 -23.62 36.94 13.79
N ALA A 170 -22.46 37.45 13.39
CA ALA A 170 -21.64 38.32 14.22
C ALA A 170 -21.40 39.65 13.51
N LEU A 171 -21.63 40.72 14.26
CA LEU A 171 -21.75 42.11 13.84
C LEU A 171 -20.42 42.68 13.31
N SER A 172 -20.51 43.29 12.12
CA SER A 172 -19.80 44.48 11.64
C SER A 172 -18.35 44.71 12.09
N GLN A 173 -17.40 44.02 11.45
CA GLN A 173 -16.14 44.60 11.00
C GLN A 173 -15.80 43.95 9.65
N SER A 174 -15.72 44.74 8.57
CA SER A 174 -15.41 44.23 7.22
C SER A 174 -14.04 43.54 7.24
N PRO A 175 -13.98 42.20 7.11
CA PRO A 175 -12.71 41.52 6.90
C PRO A 175 -12.19 41.89 5.50
N PRO A 176 -10.87 41.91 5.25
CA PRO A 176 -10.38 41.88 3.88
C PRO A 176 -11.03 40.68 3.17
N LEU A 177 -11.56 40.88 1.95
CA LEU A 177 -12.20 39.83 1.15
C LEU A 177 -11.29 38.60 1.12
N ALA A 178 -11.64 37.58 1.89
CA ALA A 178 -10.93 36.31 1.87
C ALA A 178 -11.13 35.71 0.46
N SER A 179 -10.05 35.47 -0.27
CA SER A 179 -10.11 34.87 -1.61
C SER A 179 -10.96 33.60 -1.57
N GLN A 180 -12.05 33.60 -2.32
CA GLN A 180 -13.01 32.50 -2.35
C GLN A 180 -12.32 31.22 -2.86
N VAL A 181 -12.52 30.11 -2.15
CA VAL A 181 -12.11 28.78 -2.62
C VAL A 181 -12.98 28.42 -3.82
N THR A 182 -12.37 28.26 -4.98
CA THR A 182 -13.02 27.97 -6.26
C THR A 182 -12.90 26.50 -6.66
N GLY A 183 -12.19 25.67 -5.89
CA GLY A 183 -12.12 24.24 -6.17
C GLY A 183 -11.01 23.50 -5.45
N GLN A 184 -10.64 22.34 -5.98
CA GLN A 184 -9.67 21.43 -5.39
C GLN A 184 -8.87 20.70 -6.47
N VAL A 185 -7.60 20.41 -6.14
CA VAL A 185 -6.70 19.54 -6.89
C VAL A 185 -6.27 18.41 -5.97
N ALA A 186 -6.34 17.17 -6.46
CA ALA A 186 -5.88 15.97 -5.77
C ALA A 186 -4.86 15.22 -6.65
N PHE A 187 -3.78 14.73 -6.04
CA PHE A 187 -2.87 13.77 -6.67
C PHE A 187 -3.34 12.36 -6.35
N GLU A 188 -3.42 11.51 -7.37
CA GLU A 188 -3.95 10.14 -7.25
C GLU A 188 -3.02 9.13 -7.95
N SER A 189 -3.12 7.87 -7.56
CA SER A 189 -2.34 6.77 -8.13
C SER A 189 -3.15 5.94 -9.12
N SER A 190 -2.59 5.61 -10.28
CA SER A 190 -3.15 4.65 -11.23
C SER A 190 -3.12 3.21 -10.74
N ARG A 191 -2.32 2.93 -9.70
CA ARG A 191 -2.08 1.59 -9.14
C ARG A 191 -1.41 0.63 -10.11
N ILE A 192 -0.82 1.15 -11.19
CA ILE A 192 0.01 0.39 -12.11
C ILE A 192 1.45 0.40 -11.58
N TYR A 193 1.60 -0.24 -10.43
CA TYR A 193 2.87 -0.27 -9.71
C TYR A 193 3.86 -1.21 -10.38
N ASN A 194 5.12 -0.78 -10.46
CA ASN A 194 6.23 -1.70 -10.68
C ASN A 194 6.77 -2.21 -9.34
N GLN A 195 7.76 -3.09 -9.36
CA GLN A 195 8.32 -3.72 -8.16
C GLN A 195 8.99 -2.72 -7.19
N GLU A 196 9.49 -1.61 -7.71
CA GLU A 196 10.22 -0.58 -6.98
C GLU A 196 9.34 0.60 -6.55
N GLY A 197 8.05 0.59 -6.87
CA GLY A 197 7.13 1.69 -6.55
C GLY A 197 7.46 3.02 -7.25
N THR A 198 8.24 3.00 -8.33
CA THR A 198 8.66 4.18 -9.09
C THR A 198 7.70 4.56 -10.23
N SER A 199 6.72 3.70 -10.50
CA SER A 199 5.67 3.92 -11.51
C SER A 199 4.30 3.79 -10.86
N GLY A 200 3.35 4.64 -11.28
CA GLY A 200 1.92 4.49 -10.96
C GLY A 200 1.48 5.07 -9.61
N VAL A 201 2.41 5.64 -8.82
CA VAL A 201 2.14 6.36 -7.56
C VAL A 201 2.02 7.86 -7.85
N CYS A 202 0.94 8.50 -7.41
CA CYS A 202 0.65 9.93 -7.63
C CYS A 202 0.86 10.39 -9.09
N ASP A 203 0.56 9.52 -10.06
CA ASP A 203 0.74 9.75 -11.50
C ASP A 203 -0.50 10.35 -12.17
N GLN A 204 -1.55 10.62 -11.39
CA GLN A 204 -2.77 11.26 -11.82
C GLN A 204 -3.03 12.55 -11.04
N VAL A 205 -3.76 13.44 -11.72
CA VAL A 205 -4.31 14.66 -11.12
C VAL A 205 -5.79 14.67 -11.39
N HIS A 206 -6.58 14.78 -10.33
CA HIS A 206 -7.99 15.10 -10.41
C HIS A 206 -8.20 16.57 -10.04
N LEU A 207 -8.90 17.30 -10.90
CA LEU A 207 -9.23 18.71 -10.75
C LEU A 207 -10.75 18.85 -10.75
N ALA A 208 -11.27 19.56 -9.74
CA ALA A 208 -12.65 19.98 -9.69
C ALA A 208 -12.74 21.48 -9.35
N LEU A 209 -13.29 22.27 -10.27
CA LEU A 209 -13.47 23.71 -10.13
C LEU A 209 -14.94 24.10 -10.19
N GLN A 210 -15.30 25.14 -9.46
CA GLN A 210 -16.62 25.72 -9.36
C GLN A 210 -16.52 27.24 -9.49
N HIS A 211 -17.65 27.88 -9.80
CA HIS A 211 -17.75 29.33 -9.98
C HIS A 211 -16.86 29.88 -11.10
N LEU A 212 -16.58 29.08 -12.13
CA LEU A 212 -15.90 29.54 -13.34
C LEU A 212 -16.86 30.37 -14.20
N SER A 213 -16.45 31.58 -14.56
CA SER A 213 -17.18 32.40 -15.54
C SER A 213 -17.07 31.79 -16.94
N SER A 214 -17.89 32.23 -17.89
CA SER A 214 -17.64 31.88 -19.30
C SER A 214 -16.36 32.58 -19.79
N PRO A 215 -15.48 31.90 -20.52
CA PRO A 215 -14.30 32.55 -21.08
C PRO A 215 -14.71 33.62 -22.11
N THR A 216 -13.84 34.62 -22.30
CA THR A 216 -14.02 35.65 -23.33
C THR A 216 -14.13 34.99 -24.71
N ILE A 217 -14.92 35.58 -25.61
CA ILE A 217 -15.08 35.07 -26.97
C ILE A 217 -13.71 34.89 -27.63
N GLY A 218 -13.43 33.67 -28.12
CA GLY A 218 -12.15 33.30 -28.72
C GLY A 218 -11.09 32.76 -27.76
N ASN A 219 -11.37 32.74 -26.45
CA ASN A 219 -10.48 32.21 -25.41
C ASN A 219 -11.04 30.91 -24.78
N ALA A 220 -10.14 30.14 -24.16
CA ALA A 220 -10.44 28.98 -23.33
C ALA A 220 -9.63 29.05 -22.03
N TYR A 221 -10.07 28.26 -21.06
CA TYR A 221 -9.28 28.02 -19.86
C TYR A 221 -8.33 26.86 -20.06
N TYR A 222 -7.08 27.03 -19.64
CA TYR A 222 -6.06 25.99 -19.63
C TYR A 222 -5.57 25.75 -18.21
N ALA A 223 -5.49 24.48 -17.82
CA ALA A 223 -5.06 24.06 -16.49
C ALA A 223 -3.62 23.57 -16.53
N TRP A 224 -2.83 24.02 -15.55
CA TRP A 224 -1.40 23.77 -15.47
C TRP A 224 -1.00 23.28 -14.08
N LEU A 225 -0.07 22.32 -14.04
CA LEU A 225 0.77 22.12 -12.87
C LEU A 225 2.06 22.93 -13.02
N LEU A 226 2.46 23.57 -11.93
CA LEU A 226 3.71 24.31 -11.82
C LEU A 226 4.62 23.66 -10.77
N GLY A 227 5.93 23.86 -10.94
CA GLY A 227 6.95 23.32 -10.04
C GLY A 227 6.88 23.91 -8.63
N ASP A 228 7.86 23.62 -7.80
CA ASP A 228 7.94 24.16 -6.44
C ASP A 228 8.27 25.66 -6.43
N LYS A 229 7.86 26.39 -5.37
CA LYS A 229 7.96 27.87 -5.35
C LYS A 229 9.40 28.36 -5.44
N ASN A 230 10.34 27.56 -4.96
CA ASN A 230 11.76 27.91 -4.88
C ASN A 230 12.61 27.22 -5.97
N VAL A 231 11.96 26.58 -6.96
CA VAL A 231 12.66 25.91 -8.07
C VAL A 231 12.35 26.67 -9.36
N SER A 232 13.31 27.45 -9.84
CA SER A 232 13.15 28.30 -11.03
C SER A 232 12.96 27.53 -12.34
N ASP A 233 13.39 26.26 -12.37
CA ASP A 233 13.57 25.51 -13.62
C ASP A 233 12.45 24.47 -13.87
N GLY A 234 11.40 24.48 -13.05
CA GLY A 234 10.27 23.56 -13.19
C GLY A 234 9.45 23.86 -14.44
N ARG A 235 9.61 23.07 -15.51
CA ARG A 235 8.81 23.19 -16.73
C ARG A 235 7.32 22.97 -16.40
N PRO A 236 6.44 23.97 -16.66
CA PRO A 236 5.00 23.81 -16.48
C PRO A 236 4.45 22.62 -17.27
N LEU A 237 3.51 21.91 -16.67
CA LEU A 237 2.82 20.79 -17.30
C LEU A 237 1.39 21.21 -17.64
N LEU A 238 1.07 21.23 -18.94
CA LEU A 238 -0.29 21.41 -19.41
C LEU A 238 -1.11 20.15 -19.09
N LEU A 239 -2.13 20.29 -18.26
CA LEU A 239 -3.07 19.21 -17.97
C LEU A 239 -4.14 19.10 -19.05
N GLY A 240 -4.56 20.24 -19.60
CA GLY A 240 -5.53 20.30 -20.70
C GLY A 240 -6.34 21.58 -20.73
N MET A 241 -7.22 21.66 -21.72
CA MET A 241 -8.25 22.68 -21.84
C MET A 241 -9.43 22.32 -20.93
N LEU A 242 -9.93 23.28 -20.15
CA LEU A 242 -11.13 23.11 -19.33
C LEU A 242 -12.37 23.46 -20.16
N LEU A 243 -13.43 22.68 -19.97
CA LEU A 243 -14.73 22.88 -20.61
C LEU A 243 -15.80 23.17 -19.55
N PRO A 244 -15.95 24.43 -19.10
CA PRO A 244 -16.91 24.76 -18.06
C PRO A 244 -18.33 24.50 -18.53
N HIS A 245 -19.11 23.80 -17.71
CA HIS A 245 -20.55 23.62 -17.89
C HIS A 245 -21.27 24.04 -16.61
N GLY A 246 -22.15 25.05 -16.70
CA GLY A 246 -22.86 25.57 -15.53
C GLY A 246 -21.93 26.17 -14.46
N GLY A 247 -20.75 26.67 -14.86
CA GLY A 247 -19.74 27.23 -13.95
C GLY A 247 -18.90 26.18 -13.21
N VAL A 248 -19.03 24.90 -13.56
CA VAL A 248 -18.22 23.79 -13.04
C VAL A 248 -17.30 23.28 -14.14
N ALA A 249 -16.06 22.95 -13.81
CA ALA A 249 -15.17 22.22 -14.70
C ALA A 249 -14.43 21.12 -13.94
N GLU A 250 -14.39 19.93 -14.54
CA GLU A 250 -13.63 18.79 -14.04
C GLU A 250 -12.63 18.35 -15.09
N LEU A 251 -11.47 17.88 -14.64
CA LEU A 251 -10.41 17.34 -15.49
C LEU A 251 -9.70 16.22 -14.74
N THR A 252 -9.43 15.12 -15.43
CA THR A 252 -8.50 14.10 -14.94
C THR A 252 -7.34 14.00 -15.93
N TYR A 253 -6.13 14.15 -15.42
CA TYR A 253 -4.89 13.96 -16.17
C TYR A 253 -4.16 12.74 -15.62
N ARG A 254 -3.53 11.97 -16.51
CA ARG A 254 -2.62 10.86 -16.16
C ARG A 254 -1.32 11.05 -16.91
N ASP A 255 -0.18 10.98 -16.22
CA ASP A 255 1.12 11.00 -16.88
C ASP A 255 1.25 9.77 -17.80
N PRO A 256 1.51 9.95 -19.11
CA PRO A 256 1.60 8.81 -20.04
C PRO A 256 2.76 7.85 -19.74
N ARG A 257 3.73 8.27 -18.91
CA ARG A 257 4.85 7.44 -18.45
C ARG A 257 4.68 7.01 -17.00
N HIS A 258 3.51 7.23 -16.41
CA HIS A 258 3.18 6.87 -15.03
C HIS A 258 4.17 7.43 -13.99
N ARG A 259 4.78 8.59 -14.28
CA ARG A 259 5.70 9.25 -13.35
C ARG A 259 4.92 9.91 -12.23
N ASN A 260 5.50 9.88 -11.04
CA ASN A 260 4.96 10.56 -9.87
C ASN A 260 4.95 12.09 -10.09
N LEU A 261 3.76 12.67 -10.20
CA LEU A 261 3.59 14.11 -10.47
C LEU A 261 3.85 14.95 -9.22
N LEU A 262 3.55 14.43 -8.02
CA LEU A 262 3.81 15.12 -6.75
C LEU A 262 5.32 15.31 -6.51
N ALA A 263 6.16 14.47 -7.11
CA ALA A 263 7.62 14.58 -7.06
C ALA A 263 8.15 15.90 -7.67
N SER A 264 7.46 16.45 -8.67
CA SER A 264 7.94 17.62 -9.42
C SER A 264 7.00 18.83 -9.37
N TYR A 265 5.75 18.62 -8.96
CA TYR A 265 4.72 19.64 -9.00
C TYR A 265 4.02 19.78 -7.65
N SER A 266 3.73 21.02 -7.29
CA SER A 266 3.08 21.37 -6.02
C SER A 266 2.16 22.58 -6.12
N GLN A 267 2.13 23.21 -7.30
CA GLN A 267 1.40 24.42 -7.60
C GLN A 267 0.46 24.19 -8.80
N PHE A 268 -0.63 24.94 -8.83
CA PHE A 268 -1.65 24.85 -9.87
C PHE A 268 -2.05 26.24 -10.35
N LEU A 269 -2.33 26.35 -11.65
CA LEU A 269 -2.73 27.59 -12.30
C LEU A 269 -3.77 27.31 -13.39
N VAL A 270 -4.80 28.16 -13.44
CA VAL A 270 -5.71 28.28 -14.57
C VAL A 270 -5.49 29.62 -15.26
N THR A 271 -5.21 29.59 -16.55
CA THR A 271 -5.10 30.77 -17.42
C THR A 271 -6.26 30.84 -18.41
N GLU A 272 -6.65 32.04 -18.82
CA GLU A 272 -7.57 32.27 -19.93
C GLU A 272 -6.80 32.75 -21.16
N GLU A 273 -6.69 31.91 -22.19
CA GLU A 273 -5.83 32.17 -23.35
C GLU A 273 -6.56 31.85 -24.67
N SER A 274 -6.02 32.30 -25.81
CA SER A 274 -6.65 32.10 -27.12
C SER A 274 -6.83 30.63 -27.47
N GLN A 275 -8.00 30.26 -28.00
CA GLN A 275 -8.26 28.90 -28.51
C GLN A 275 -7.60 28.61 -29.87
N SER A 276 -7.07 29.63 -30.56
CA SER A 276 -6.53 29.48 -31.92
C SER A 276 -5.33 28.53 -32.00
N ALA A 277 -4.54 28.44 -30.93
CA ALA A 277 -3.48 27.46 -30.76
C ALA A 277 -3.33 27.11 -29.26
N PRO A 278 -3.23 25.83 -28.89
CA PRO A 278 -2.98 25.47 -27.49
C PRO A 278 -1.67 26.09 -26.97
N PRO A 279 -1.70 26.76 -25.81
CA PRO A 279 -0.50 27.33 -25.22
C PRO A 279 0.51 26.24 -24.85
N ILE A 280 1.80 26.55 -24.99
CA ILE A 280 2.92 25.65 -24.65
C ILE A 280 3.52 25.96 -23.27
N ALA A 281 3.14 27.10 -22.69
CA ALA A 281 3.46 27.55 -21.34
C ALA A 281 2.31 28.46 -20.87
N PRO A 282 2.06 28.57 -19.55
CA PRO A 282 1.06 29.49 -19.04
C PRO A 282 1.46 30.94 -19.33
N SER A 283 0.48 31.78 -19.66
CA SER A 283 0.72 33.21 -19.83
C SER A 283 1.39 33.84 -18.60
N PRO A 284 2.47 34.63 -18.76
CA PRO A 284 3.10 35.35 -17.66
C PRO A 284 2.27 36.58 -17.20
N ASP A 285 1.25 36.96 -17.96
CA ASP A 285 0.34 38.04 -17.59
C ASP A 285 -0.64 37.57 -16.50
N SER A 286 -0.48 38.08 -15.28
CA SER A 286 -1.35 37.70 -14.16
C SER A 286 -2.80 38.15 -14.34
N HIS A 287 -3.10 39.10 -15.24
CA HIS A 287 -4.47 39.52 -15.52
C HIS A 287 -5.32 38.44 -16.21
N VAL A 288 -4.67 37.46 -16.86
CA VAL A 288 -5.36 36.30 -17.44
C VAL A 288 -5.39 35.09 -16.51
N TRP A 289 -4.83 35.20 -15.30
CA TRP A 289 -4.93 34.14 -14.30
C TRP A 289 -6.34 34.16 -13.71
N ARG A 290 -6.91 32.97 -13.53
CA ARG A 290 -8.29 32.80 -13.05
C ARG A 290 -8.36 32.07 -11.74
N SER A 291 -7.44 31.14 -11.52
CA SER A 291 -7.41 30.35 -10.30
C SER A 291 -6.00 29.85 -10.02
N VAL A 292 -5.63 29.84 -8.75
CA VAL A 292 -4.32 29.40 -8.26
C VAL A 292 -4.47 28.54 -7.02
N GLY A 293 -3.55 27.60 -6.82
CA GLY A 293 -3.49 26.79 -5.61
C GLY A 293 -2.09 26.21 -5.42
N SER A 294 -1.76 25.84 -4.19
CA SER A 294 -0.49 25.16 -3.91
C SER A 294 -0.55 24.36 -2.62
N ILE A 295 0.22 23.27 -2.56
CA ILE A 295 0.59 22.62 -1.30
C ILE A 295 1.54 23.55 -0.54
N ALA A 296 1.37 23.67 0.78
CA ALA A 296 2.21 24.53 1.60
C ALA A 296 3.66 24.01 1.67
N GLN A 297 4.61 24.88 1.37
CA GLN A 297 6.05 24.61 1.38
C GLN A 297 6.76 25.32 2.54
N THR A 298 6.00 25.92 3.45
CA THR A 298 6.58 26.61 4.61
C THR A 298 7.05 25.55 5.62
N PRO A 299 8.36 25.51 5.95
CA PRO A 299 8.89 24.64 6.99
C PRO A 299 8.16 24.79 8.32
N SER A 300 7.89 23.68 9.00
CA SER A 300 7.35 23.72 10.36
C SER A 300 8.46 24.05 11.36
N PRO A 301 8.32 25.11 12.18
CA PRO A 301 9.34 25.46 13.18
C PRO A 301 9.38 24.46 14.34
N SER A 302 8.32 23.67 14.54
CA SER A 302 8.24 22.63 15.57
C SER A 302 8.71 21.25 15.09
N ASP A 303 8.97 21.09 13.78
CA ASP A 303 9.56 19.87 13.24
C ASP A 303 11.08 19.94 13.37
N SER A 304 11.70 18.89 13.92
CA SER A 304 13.14 18.86 14.21
C SER A 304 14.02 18.89 12.95
N HIS A 305 13.48 18.44 11.81
CA HIS A 305 14.15 18.47 10.51
C HIS A 305 13.68 19.65 9.65
N HIS A 306 12.81 20.50 10.19
CA HIS A 306 12.20 21.64 9.50
C HIS A 306 11.53 21.25 8.18
N TYR A 307 10.88 20.09 8.15
CA TYR A 307 10.07 19.68 7.01
C TYR A 307 8.80 20.54 6.89
N SER A 308 8.37 20.77 5.65
CA SER A 308 7.09 21.39 5.31
C SER A 308 5.99 20.33 5.13
N LEU A 309 4.74 20.79 4.94
CA LEU A 309 3.65 19.89 4.56
C LEU A 309 3.97 19.11 3.28
N LEU A 310 4.55 19.77 2.27
CA LEU A 310 4.95 19.12 1.02
C LEU A 310 6.01 18.03 1.25
N ASP A 311 7.00 18.27 2.11
CA ASP A 311 8.06 17.30 2.39
C ASP A 311 7.50 16.04 3.05
N HIS A 312 6.64 16.19 4.06
CA HIS A 312 5.98 15.03 4.69
C HIS A 312 5.12 14.24 3.71
N LEU A 313 4.36 14.92 2.84
CA LEU A 313 3.59 14.24 1.79
C LEU A 313 4.50 13.49 0.82
N ARG A 314 5.66 14.06 0.46
CA ARG A 314 6.63 13.41 -0.41
C ARG A 314 7.32 12.22 0.26
N HIS A 315 7.61 12.27 1.56
CA HIS A 315 8.17 11.10 2.24
C HIS A 315 7.16 9.95 2.31
N LEU A 316 5.88 10.26 2.49
CA LEU A 316 4.81 9.27 2.48
C LEU A 316 4.57 8.68 1.08
N LEU A 317 4.58 9.50 0.02
CA LEU A 317 4.04 9.13 -1.30
C LEU A 317 5.04 9.15 -2.47
N VAL A 318 6.25 9.68 -2.29
CA VAL A 318 7.23 9.89 -3.38
C VAL A 318 8.55 9.21 -3.08
N GLN A 319 9.26 9.68 -2.06
CA GLN A 319 10.55 9.14 -1.64
C GLN A 319 10.79 9.56 -0.21
N ASP A 320 10.95 8.58 0.68
CA ASP A 320 11.40 8.83 2.04
C ASP A 320 12.95 8.83 2.09
N PRO A 321 13.59 9.78 2.80
CA PRO A 321 15.05 9.84 2.90
C PRO A 321 15.69 8.62 3.57
N THR A 322 15.00 8.02 4.55
CA THR A 322 15.50 6.81 5.22
C THR A 322 15.44 5.64 4.25
N LEU A 323 14.35 5.49 3.49
CA LEU A 323 14.24 4.48 2.44
C LEU A 323 15.29 4.68 1.34
N GLU A 324 15.51 5.92 0.91
CA GLU A 324 16.50 6.24 -0.12
C GLU A 324 17.91 5.82 0.32
N ALA A 325 18.28 6.13 1.57
CA ALA A 325 19.55 5.74 2.15
C ALA A 325 19.75 4.21 2.22
N LEU A 326 18.66 3.45 2.20
CA LEU A 326 18.66 1.98 2.18
C LEU A 326 18.59 1.41 0.74
N GLY A 327 18.52 2.26 -0.27
CA GLY A 327 18.35 1.86 -1.67
C GLY A 327 16.94 1.41 -2.02
N LEU A 328 15.94 1.81 -1.22
CA LEU A 328 14.53 1.56 -1.47
C LEU A 328 13.90 2.82 -2.07
N HIS A 329 13.45 2.69 -3.31
CA HIS A 329 12.76 3.76 -4.01
C HIS A 329 11.27 3.78 -3.64
N SER A 330 10.62 4.94 -3.74
CA SER A 330 9.21 5.17 -3.34
C SER A 330 9.02 5.66 -1.90
N GLY A 331 7.80 6.08 -1.59
CA GLY A 331 7.38 6.55 -0.28
C GLY A 331 7.04 5.40 0.68
N LEU A 332 6.94 5.73 1.98
CA LEU A 332 6.62 4.75 3.03
C LEU A 332 5.28 4.03 2.80
N ASP A 333 4.30 4.73 2.24
CA ASP A 333 2.96 4.20 2.04
C ASP A 333 2.92 3.05 1.00
N TYR A 334 3.72 3.14 -0.06
CA TYR A 334 3.85 2.07 -1.04
C TYR A 334 4.38 0.77 -0.39
N TRP A 335 5.45 0.90 0.40
CA TRP A 335 6.12 -0.26 0.99
C TRP A 335 5.28 -0.91 2.09
N GLN A 336 4.64 -0.14 2.97
CA GLN A 336 3.74 -0.74 3.99
C GLN A 336 2.61 -1.52 3.32
N TYR A 337 2.01 -0.95 2.26
CA TYR A 337 0.92 -1.57 1.54
C TYR A 337 1.34 -2.90 0.91
N LYS A 338 2.49 -2.90 0.21
CA LYS A 338 3.06 -4.09 -0.42
C LYS A 338 3.41 -5.16 0.62
N HIS A 339 4.06 -4.78 1.72
CA HIS A 339 4.52 -5.71 2.76
C HIS A 339 3.35 -6.33 3.52
N CYS A 340 2.28 -5.58 3.80
CA CYS A 340 1.05 -6.15 4.38
C CYS A 340 0.38 -7.17 3.46
N GLY A 341 0.38 -6.97 2.15
CA GLY A 341 -0.11 -7.96 1.19
C GLY A 341 0.67 -9.28 1.28
N LYS A 342 2.01 -9.21 1.36
CA LYS A 342 2.87 -10.41 1.49
C LYS A 342 2.60 -11.22 2.76
N LEU A 343 2.23 -10.57 3.86
CA LEU A 343 1.91 -11.29 5.10
C LEU A 343 0.75 -12.28 4.91
N ILE A 344 -0.31 -11.85 4.21
CA ILE A 344 -1.48 -12.70 4.02
C ILE A 344 -1.11 -13.96 3.23
N GLU A 345 -0.28 -13.81 2.20
CA GLU A 345 0.17 -14.93 1.38
C GLU A 345 0.84 -16.00 2.23
N TRP A 346 1.76 -15.61 3.10
CA TRP A 346 2.53 -16.55 3.93
C TRP A 346 1.68 -17.18 5.03
N THR A 347 0.86 -16.40 5.72
CA THR A 347 0.03 -16.92 6.82
C THR A 347 -1.10 -17.81 6.32
N GLN A 348 -1.76 -17.45 5.22
CA GLN A 348 -2.79 -18.32 4.62
C GLN A 348 -2.17 -19.61 4.10
N SER A 349 -0.99 -19.54 3.46
CA SER A 349 -0.30 -20.75 3.00
C SER A 349 0.11 -21.66 4.16
N ALA A 350 0.57 -21.10 5.28
CA ALA A 350 0.88 -21.88 6.48
C ALA A 350 -0.36 -22.60 7.04
N ARG A 351 -1.49 -21.89 7.10
CA ARG A 351 -2.76 -22.45 7.58
C ARG A 351 -3.30 -23.54 6.67
N ASP A 352 -3.38 -23.27 5.37
CA ASP A 352 -3.94 -24.19 4.38
C ASP A 352 -3.15 -25.51 4.31
N ASP A 353 -1.84 -25.45 4.57
CA ASP A 353 -0.94 -26.61 4.53
C ASP A 353 -1.01 -27.50 5.79
N TRP A 354 -1.66 -27.03 6.86
CA TRP A 354 -1.91 -27.85 8.05
C TRP A 354 -2.65 -29.16 7.71
N GLY A 355 -3.56 -29.12 6.73
CA GLY A 355 -4.28 -30.30 6.24
C GLY A 355 -3.42 -31.29 5.45
N GLN A 356 -2.26 -30.87 4.95
CA GLN A 356 -1.30 -31.70 4.20
C GLN A 356 -0.14 -32.20 5.06
N ALA A 357 -0.01 -31.71 6.31
CA ALA A 357 0.99 -32.13 7.28
C ALA A 357 2.47 -31.86 6.86
N ASP A 358 2.75 -30.91 5.96
CA ASP A 358 4.13 -30.48 5.65
C ASP A 358 4.60 -29.41 6.66
N VAL A 359 5.04 -29.88 7.82
CA VAL A 359 5.60 -29.03 8.89
C VAL A 359 6.77 -28.18 8.42
N SER A 360 7.59 -28.68 7.50
CA SER A 360 8.74 -27.92 7.01
C SER A 360 8.30 -26.71 6.18
N PHE A 361 7.26 -26.87 5.35
CA PHE A 361 6.65 -25.76 4.63
C PHE A 361 6.02 -24.75 5.58
N MET A 362 5.20 -25.20 6.55
CA MET A 362 4.59 -24.32 7.55
C MET A 362 5.66 -23.47 8.27
N ARG A 363 6.75 -24.08 8.76
CA ARG A 363 7.84 -23.36 9.43
C ARG A 363 8.47 -22.30 8.54
N ARG A 364 8.72 -22.59 7.26
CA ARG A 364 9.27 -21.60 6.33
C ARG A 364 8.33 -20.40 6.16
N GLN A 365 7.02 -20.62 6.10
CA GLN A 365 6.06 -19.51 5.99
C GLN A 365 5.96 -18.68 7.27
N LEU A 366 6.06 -19.32 8.44
CA LEU A 366 6.10 -18.61 9.72
C LEU A 366 7.38 -17.77 9.85
N ILE A 367 8.52 -18.27 9.38
CA ILE A 367 9.78 -17.48 9.32
C ILE A 367 9.60 -16.27 8.39
N ARG A 368 9.08 -16.46 7.17
CA ARG A 368 8.80 -15.31 6.26
C ARG A 368 7.87 -14.29 6.89
N THR A 369 6.86 -14.75 7.63
CA THR A 369 5.93 -13.87 8.36
C THR A 369 6.70 -12.99 9.34
N LEU A 370 7.60 -13.57 10.15
CA LEU A 370 8.43 -12.80 11.07
C LEU A 370 9.44 -11.90 10.36
N ASP A 371 10.05 -12.35 9.26
CA ASP A 371 10.98 -11.54 8.47
C ASP A 371 10.35 -10.20 8.02
N TYR A 372 9.06 -10.22 7.63
CA TYR A 372 8.31 -9.00 7.25
C TYR A 372 7.84 -8.16 8.44
N ILE A 373 7.41 -8.78 9.54
CA ILE A 373 6.93 -8.03 10.70
C ILE A 373 8.09 -7.32 11.40
N ASP A 374 9.19 -8.05 11.63
CA ASP A 374 10.31 -7.60 12.46
C ASP A 374 11.40 -6.89 11.65
N GLY A 375 11.53 -7.24 10.37
CA GLY A 375 12.65 -6.82 9.54
C GLY A 375 13.95 -7.56 9.87
N THR A 376 14.86 -7.55 8.91
CA THR A 376 16.13 -8.30 8.95
C THR A 376 17.04 -7.96 10.13
N ALA A 377 16.95 -6.75 10.67
CA ALA A 377 17.76 -6.34 11.81
C ALA A 377 17.27 -6.94 13.14
N TYR A 378 15.99 -7.30 13.25
CA TYR A 378 15.38 -7.68 14.53
C TYR A 378 14.79 -9.09 14.55
N VAL A 379 14.50 -9.71 13.39
CA VAL A 379 13.89 -11.05 13.32
C VAL A 379 14.67 -12.14 14.06
N TYR A 380 16.00 -12.03 14.14
CA TYR A 380 16.85 -12.99 14.87
C TYR A 380 16.60 -13.03 16.39
N GLN A 381 15.82 -12.09 16.93
CA GLN A 381 15.35 -12.14 18.32
C GLN A 381 14.18 -13.12 18.50
N ASP A 382 13.52 -13.51 17.41
CA ASP A 382 12.26 -14.24 17.41
C ASP A 382 12.36 -15.63 16.77
N VAL A 383 13.47 -15.89 16.06
CA VAL A 383 13.80 -17.20 15.49
C VAL A 383 15.00 -17.84 16.17
N SER A 384 15.17 -19.15 16.02
CA SER A 384 16.33 -19.86 16.58
C SER A 384 17.63 -19.44 15.88
N ALA A 385 18.73 -19.48 16.64
CA ALA A 385 20.06 -19.17 16.11
C ALA A 385 20.39 -20.04 14.89
N GLY A 386 20.86 -19.41 13.81
CA GLY A 386 21.18 -20.09 12.54
C GLY A 386 20.01 -20.22 11.57
N THR A 387 18.81 -19.75 11.92
CA THR A 387 17.69 -19.65 10.97
C THR A 387 18.05 -18.67 9.85
N PRO A 388 18.00 -19.08 8.56
CA PRO A 388 18.27 -18.17 7.45
C PRO A 388 17.08 -17.24 7.21
N LEU A 389 17.35 -16.05 6.66
CA LEU A 389 16.31 -15.21 6.05
C LEU A 389 15.74 -15.92 4.83
N LEU A 390 14.42 -15.90 4.68
CA LEU A 390 13.73 -16.63 3.60
C LEU A 390 13.12 -15.70 2.54
N VAL A 391 13.56 -14.45 2.54
CA VAL A 391 13.05 -13.31 1.78
C VAL A 391 14.21 -12.39 1.40
N ASP A 392 14.02 -11.48 0.44
CA ASP A 392 15.08 -10.55 0.02
C ASP A 392 15.49 -9.63 1.18
N PRO A 393 16.74 -9.74 1.70
CA PRO A 393 17.19 -8.93 2.81
C PRO A 393 17.29 -7.43 2.49
N LYS A 394 17.31 -7.04 1.22
CA LYS A 394 17.30 -5.63 0.81
C LYS A 394 15.94 -5.00 1.04
N LEU A 395 14.87 -5.71 0.74
CA LEU A 395 13.50 -5.20 0.85
C LEU A 395 13.05 -5.07 2.31
N LEU A 396 13.57 -5.93 3.20
CA LEU A 396 13.13 -6.00 4.59
C LEU A 396 14.17 -5.48 5.58
N ARG A 397 14.94 -4.45 5.20
CA ARG A 397 15.81 -3.74 6.16
C ARG A 397 15.03 -3.09 7.30
N ILE A 398 13.77 -2.74 7.04
CA ILE A 398 12.83 -2.17 7.99
C ILE A 398 11.64 -3.13 8.12
N GLY A 399 11.24 -3.43 9.36
CA GLY A 399 10.05 -4.21 9.65
C GLY A 399 8.77 -3.38 9.57
N LEU A 400 7.61 -4.02 9.58
CA LEU A 400 6.32 -3.31 9.62
C LEU A 400 6.11 -2.57 10.95
N ILE A 401 6.63 -3.11 12.05
CA ILE A 401 6.49 -2.55 13.40
C ILE A 401 7.85 -2.39 14.09
N ASP A 402 7.85 -1.68 15.21
CA ASP A 402 8.97 -1.70 16.13
C ASP A 402 8.93 -2.98 16.99
N VAL A 403 10.06 -3.69 17.02
CA VAL A 403 10.31 -4.85 17.88
C VAL A 403 10.78 -4.41 19.26
N THR A 404 11.58 -3.33 19.32
CA THR A 404 12.11 -2.79 20.58
C THR A 404 11.92 -1.27 20.64
N GLN A 405 11.76 -0.72 21.85
CA GLN A 405 11.57 0.74 22.02
C GLN A 405 12.79 1.58 21.65
N THR A 406 13.97 0.98 21.51
CA THR A 406 15.23 1.68 21.26
C THR A 406 15.85 1.27 19.93
N GLN A 407 15.04 0.78 18.99
CA GLN A 407 15.54 0.44 17.67
C GLN A 407 16.00 1.68 16.91
N ALA A 408 17.09 1.52 16.13
CA ALA A 408 17.71 2.63 15.42
C ALA A 408 16.89 3.12 14.22
N LEU A 409 16.16 2.22 13.57
CA LEU A 409 15.26 2.53 12.46
C LEU A 409 13.83 2.20 12.89
N GLU A 410 12.92 3.15 12.78
CA GLU A 410 11.50 2.94 13.00
C GLU A 410 10.95 1.95 11.97
N GLY A 411 10.03 1.08 12.39
CA GLY A 411 9.21 0.28 11.49
C GLY A 411 8.33 1.17 10.61
N TYR A 412 7.81 0.62 9.51
CA TYR A 412 7.02 1.39 8.54
C TYR A 412 5.83 2.12 9.20
N PHE A 413 5.04 1.44 10.03
CA PHE A 413 3.85 2.04 10.65
C PHE A 413 4.17 3.14 11.68
N PRO A 414 5.11 2.94 12.62
CA PRO A 414 5.61 4.02 13.46
C PRO A 414 6.14 5.21 12.65
N HIS A 415 6.93 4.96 11.60
CA HIS A 415 7.52 6.02 10.78
C HIS A 415 6.47 6.85 10.04
N ILE A 416 5.46 6.19 9.46
CA ILE A 416 4.30 6.88 8.87
C ILE A 416 3.56 7.70 9.92
N THR A 417 3.37 7.16 11.14
CA THR A 417 2.71 7.87 12.25
C THR A 417 3.44 9.15 12.63
N SER A 418 4.79 9.14 12.62
CA SER A 418 5.62 10.32 12.84
C SER A 418 5.32 11.42 11.81
N HIS A 419 5.30 11.08 10.52
CA HIS A 419 4.95 12.05 9.46
C HIS A 419 3.51 12.56 9.56
N LEU A 420 2.54 11.68 9.81
CA LEU A 420 1.14 12.08 9.97
C LEU A 420 0.96 13.04 11.15
N THR A 421 1.69 12.80 12.25
CA THR A 421 1.68 13.69 13.42
C THR A 421 2.23 15.07 13.05
N SER A 422 3.36 15.14 12.34
CA SER A 422 3.90 16.42 11.86
C SER A 422 2.96 17.12 10.87
N ILE A 423 2.25 16.39 10.01
CA ILE A 423 1.22 16.97 9.11
C ILE A 423 0.14 17.71 9.91
N THR A 424 -0.31 17.19 11.06
CA THR A 424 -1.38 17.86 11.85
C THR A 424 -1.00 19.24 12.38
N THR A 425 0.30 19.53 12.48
CA THR A 425 0.85 20.78 13.00
C THR A 425 1.54 21.64 11.94
N SER A 426 1.73 21.10 10.73
CA SER A 426 2.41 21.78 9.62
C SER A 426 1.69 23.06 9.18
N PRO A 427 2.44 24.16 8.91
CA PRO A 427 1.83 25.38 8.36
C PRO A 427 1.07 25.12 7.06
N GLY A 428 -0.14 25.70 6.95
CA GLY A 428 -0.97 25.60 5.75
C GLY A 428 -1.80 24.33 5.61
N VAL A 429 -1.73 23.39 6.56
CA VAL A 429 -2.61 22.21 6.59
C VAL A 429 -4.08 22.61 6.81
N THR A 430 -4.99 21.97 6.07
CA THR A 430 -6.44 22.19 6.22
C THR A 430 -7.02 21.42 7.42
N MET A 431 -8.19 21.83 7.91
CA MET A 431 -8.89 21.08 8.97
C MET A 431 -9.21 19.64 8.55
N GLN A 432 -9.58 19.44 7.28
CA GLN A 432 -9.83 18.11 6.72
C GLN A 432 -8.58 17.24 6.72
N GLN A 433 -7.43 17.77 6.29
CA GLN A 433 -6.16 17.03 6.36
C GLN A 433 -5.78 16.68 7.81
N LYS A 434 -5.98 17.58 8.77
CA LYS A 434 -5.74 17.27 10.20
C LYS A 434 -6.62 16.12 10.68
N GLN A 435 -7.91 16.16 10.36
CA GLN A 435 -8.85 15.12 10.76
C GLN A 435 -8.54 13.78 10.08
N ASN A 436 -8.20 13.81 8.79
CA ASN A 436 -7.81 12.62 8.05
C ASN A 436 -6.53 12.00 8.66
N ALA A 437 -5.47 12.79 8.85
CA ALA A 437 -4.24 12.33 9.49
C ALA A 437 -4.47 11.71 10.88
N ALA A 438 -5.28 12.34 11.74
CA ALA A 438 -5.63 11.78 13.05
C ALA A 438 -6.40 10.44 12.95
N THR A 439 -7.27 10.31 11.96
CA THR A 439 -8.02 9.06 11.72
C THR A 439 -7.07 7.96 11.23
N ILE A 440 -6.14 8.29 10.33
CA ILE A 440 -5.12 7.35 9.84
C ILE A 440 -4.23 6.87 10.99
N ILE A 441 -3.76 7.77 11.86
CA ILE A 441 -2.96 7.40 13.04
C ILE A 441 -3.72 6.40 13.93
N THR A 442 -5.02 6.63 14.14
CA THR A 442 -5.85 5.70 14.94
C THR A 442 -5.94 4.32 14.29
N ALA A 443 -6.12 4.26 12.97
CA ALA A 443 -6.14 3.01 12.22
C ALA A 443 -4.79 2.28 12.29
N ILE A 444 -3.68 3.00 12.09
CA ILE A 444 -2.33 2.46 12.18
C ILE A 444 -2.05 1.86 13.57
N ASN A 445 -2.47 2.54 14.65
CA ASN A 445 -2.32 1.99 15.99
C ASN A 445 -3.05 0.65 16.16
N GLY A 446 -4.25 0.50 15.56
CA GLY A 446 -4.97 -0.78 15.51
C GLY A 446 -4.20 -1.85 14.74
N ILE A 447 -3.67 -1.50 13.57
CA ILE A 447 -2.84 -2.41 12.74
C ILE A 447 -1.59 -2.87 13.51
N ILE A 448 -0.89 -1.96 14.19
CA ILE A 448 0.28 -2.30 15.02
C ILE A 448 -0.09 -3.32 16.09
N GLN A 449 -1.24 -3.16 16.77
CA GLN A 449 -1.69 -4.14 17.77
C GLN A 449 -1.97 -5.52 17.15
N MET A 450 -2.62 -5.57 15.99
CA MET A 450 -2.85 -6.83 15.28
C MET A 450 -1.54 -7.48 14.82
N LEU A 451 -0.58 -6.71 14.33
CA LEU A 451 0.75 -7.20 13.94
C LEU A 451 1.55 -7.71 15.14
N GLN A 452 1.44 -7.08 16.31
CA GLN A 452 2.06 -7.57 17.54
C GLN A 452 1.48 -8.93 17.96
N GLN A 453 0.17 -9.13 17.82
CA GLN A 453 -0.46 -10.42 18.07
C GLN A 453 -0.05 -11.47 17.02
N ALA A 454 -0.07 -11.12 15.73
CA ALA A 454 0.38 -12.00 14.65
C ALA A 454 1.82 -12.47 14.87
N ARG A 455 2.71 -11.55 15.25
CA ARG A 455 4.08 -11.85 15.66
C ARG A 455 4.15 -12.82 16.82
N HIS A 456 3.32 -12.61 17.85
CA HIS A 456 3.25 -13.52 19.00
C HIS A 456 2.84 -14.94 18.57
N ASP A 457 1.79 -15.07 17.77
CA ASP A 457 1.26 -16.37 17.33
C ASP A 457 2.29 -17.11 16.46
N ALA A 458 2.95 -16.41 15.53
CA ALA A 458 4.01 -16.98 14.69
C ALA A 458 5.18 -17.52 15.53
N LYS A 459 5.58 -16.82 16.58
CA LYS A 459 6.62 -17.28 17.51
C LYS A 459 6.20 -18.53 18.29
N VAL A 460 4.97 -18.55 18.79
CA VAL A 460 4.44 -19.71 19.51
C VAL A 460 4.42 -20.94 18.60
N LEU A 461 3.95 -20.78 17.36
CA LEU A 461 3.94 -21.85 16.36
C LEU A 461 5.35 -22.34 16.02
N LEU A 462 6.33 -21.44 15.84
CA LEU A 462 7.72 -21.84 15.57
C LEU A 462 8.36 -22.60 16.74
N ALA A 463 7.95 -22.30 17.98
CA ALA A 463 8.46 -22.98 19.17
C ALA A 463 7.83 -24.38 19.38
N MET A 464 6.75 -24.72 18.69
CA MET A 464 6.13 -26.04 18.79
C MET A 464 7.02 -27.13 18.18
N SER A 465 6.94 -28.36 18.71
CA SER A 465 7.48 -29.56 18.05
C SER A 465 6.65 -29.93 16.82
N ASP A 466 7.17 -30.81 15.98
CA ASP A 466 6.45 -31.27 14.79
C ASP A 466 5.17 -32.00 15.17
N GLU A 467 5.16 -32.80 16.25
CA GLU A 467 3.95 -33.46 16.76
C GLU A 467 2.91 -32.46 17.28
N GLN A 468 3.37 -31.35 17.88
CA GLN A 468 2.50 -30.28 18.38
C GLN A 468 1.87 -29.50 17.23
N LEU A 469 2.60 -29.28 16.13
CA LEU A 469 2.07 -28.61 14.94
C LEU A 469 0.93 -29.37 14.25
N HIS A 470 0.82 -30.68 14.48
CA HIS A 470 -0.31 -31.50 14.00
C HIS A 470 -1.54 -31.47 14.93
N GLN A 471 -1.44 -30.83 16.10
CA GLN A 471 -2.55 -30.79 17.06
C GLN A 471 -3.52 -29.65 16.73
N SER A 472 -4.77 -29.79 17.19
CA SER A 472 -5.80 -28.77 17.01
C SER A 472 -5.44 -27.40 17.57
N VAL A 473 -4.59 -27.34 18.59
CA VAL A 473 -4.09 -26.06 19.14
C VAL A 473 -3.25 -25.28 18.13
N ALA A 474 -2.44 -25.98 17.31
CA ALA A 474 -1.66 -25.34 16.25
C ALA A 474 -2.58 -24.86 15.12
N GLN A 475 -3.61 -25.65 14.78
CA GLN A 475 -4.63 -25.24 13.80
C GLN A 475 -5.32 -23.94 14.23
N THR A 476 -5.75 -23.83 15.49
CA THR A 476 -6.39 -22.61 16.00
C THR A 476 -5.46 -21.40 15.90
N LEU A 477 -4.17 -21.54 16.24
CA LEU A 477 -3.20 -20.45 16.12
C LEU A 477 -2.91 -20.08 14.65
N LEU A 478 -2.88 -21.05 13.75
CA LEU A 478 -2.72 -20.80 12.31
C LEU A 478 -3.95 -20.06 11.73
N ASP A 479 -5.15 -20.46 12.14
CA ASP A 479 -6.39 -19.77 11.79
C ASP A 479 -6.39 -18.33 12.29
N ASP A 480 -6.03 -18.12 13.56
CA ASP A 480 -5.94 -16.79 14.19
C ASP A 480 -4.89 -15.92 13.50
N LEU A 481 -3.69 -16.44 13.24
CA LEU A 481 -2.63 -15.74 12.53
C LEU A 481 -3.06 -15.32 11.11
N ALA A 482 -3.70 -16.21 10.37
CA ALA A 482 -4.21 -15.92 9.03
C ALA A 482 -5.34 -14.87 9.06
N ASN A 483 -6.22 -14.91 10.07
CA ASN A 483 -7.29 -13.93 10.23
C ASN A 483 -6.73 -12.55 10.62
N LEU A 484 -5.80 -12.50 11.58
CA LEU A 484 -5.15 -11.24 12.00
C LEU A 484 -4.44 -10.55 10.84
N THR A 485 -3.68 -11.29 10.04
CA THR A 485 -2.97 -10.72 8.89
C THR A 485 -3.90 -10.34 7.74
N ASN A 486 -4.99 -11.09 7.52
CA ASN A 486 -6.06 -10.65 6.63
C ASN A 486 -6.66 -9.32 7.11
N ASP A 487 -6.98 -9.19 8.40
CA ASP A 487 -7.55 -7.98 8.99
C ASP A 487 -6.57 -6.80 8.97
N VAL A 488 -5.27 -7.04 9.15
CA VAL A 488 -4.22 -6.03 8.95
C VAL A 488 -4.29 -5.44 7.55
N TYR A 489 -4.53 -6.24 6.53
CA TYR A 489 -4.57 -5.76 5.16
C TYR A 489 -5.94 -5.17 4.77
N THR A 490 -7.02 -5.90 5.00
CA THR A 490 -8.38 -5.54 4.54
C THR A 490 -9.20 -4.76 5.54
N GLY A 491 -8.83 -4.79 6.82
CA GLY A 491 -9.68 -4.34 7.92
C GLY A 491 -10.72 -5.38 8.30
N ASN A 492 -11.49 -5.06 9.34
CA ASN A 492 -12.61 -5.85 9.85
C ASN A 492 -13.77 -4.94 10.29
N ALA A 493 -14.74 -5.49 11.01
CA ALA A 493 -15.93 -4.74 11.43
C ALA A 493 -15.64 -3.57 12.38
N THR A 494 -14.50 -3.56 13.06
CA THR A 494 -14.16 -2.57 14.10
C THR A 494 -12.91 -1.75 13.78
N GLN A 495 -12.07 -2.22 12.86
CA GLN A 495 -10.77 -1.62 12.54
C GLN A 495 -10.54 -1.53 11.03
N GLN A 496 -9.87 -0.46 10.61
CA GLN A 496 -9.45 -0.26 9.22
C GLN A 496 -8.14 -1.01 8.95
N GLY A 497 -7.95 -1.50 7.73
CA GLY A 497 -6.71 -2.17 7.30
C GLY A 497 -5.80 -1.29 6.45
N SER A 498 -4.67 -1.85 6.06
CA SER A 498 -3.62 -1.23 5.24
C SER A 498 -4.15 -0.70 3.90
N ILE A 499 -5.11 -1.38 3.24
CA ILE A 499 -5.74 -0.87 2.01
C ILE A 499 -6.40 0.49 2.26
N TRP A 500 -7.12 0.62 3.37
CA TRP A 500 -7.79 1.86 3.72
C TRP A 500 -6.76 2.94 4.09
N VAL A 501 -5.74 2.60 4.88
CA VAL A 501 -4.64 3.50 5.24
C VAL A 501 -3.96 4.07 3.98
N HIS A 502 -3.61 3.20 3.03
CA HIS A 502 -3.00 3.57 1.75
C HIS A 502 -3.85 4.60 0.99
N GLN A 503 -5.15 4.32 0.84
CA GLN A 503 -6.07 5.24 0.17
C GLN A 503 -6.22 6.58 0.89
N GLN A 504 -6.21 6.58 2.22
CA GLN A 504 -6.39 7.81 2.98
C GLN A 504 -5.12 8.66 3.03
N ILE A 505 -3.93 8.06 2.99
CA ILE A 505 -2.66 8.79 2.87
C ILE A 505 -2.61 9.52 1.53
N GLU A 506 -3.01 8.87 0.42
CA GLU A 506 -3.12 9.54 -0.89
C GLU A 506 -4.04 10.76 -0.84
N GLN A 507 -5.18 10.67 -0.14
CA GLN A 507 -6.13 11.79 -0.01
C GLN A 507 -5.54 13.01 0.71
N LEU A 508 -4.44 12.87 1.47
CA LEU A 508 -3.75 14.01 2.06
C LEU A 508 -3.06 14.89 1.02
N ALA A 509 -2.71 14.35 -0.16
CA ALA A 509 -2.08 15.05 -1.28
C ALA A 509 -3.10 15.87 -2.10
N THR A 510 -3.87 16.68 -1.39
CA THR A 510 -4.96 17.48 -1.92
C THR A 510 -4.84 18.91 -1.42
N PHE A 511 -5.16 19.90 -2.27
CA PHE A 511 -5.15 21.31 -1.87
C PHE A 511 -6.26 22.12 -2.53
N SER A 512 -6.67 23.18 -1.84
CA SER A 512 -7.69 24.10 -2.33
C SER A 512 -7.15 25.03 -3.38
N VAL A 513 -7.98 25.27 -4.39
CA VAL A 513 -7.78 26.28 -5.42
C VAL A 513 -8.62 27.51 -5.08
N LYS A 514 -8.07 28.70 -5.29
CA LYS A 514 -8.73 29.99 -5.03
C LYS A 514 -8.73 30.83 -6.31
N GLN A 515 -9.65 31.78 -6.38
CA GLN A 515 -9.60 32.81 -7.42
C GLN A 515 -8.27 33.58 -7.35
N ALA A 516 -7.65 33.79 -8.51
CA ALA A 516 -6.35 34.44 -8.66
C ALA A 516 -6.39 35.94 -8.34
#